data_AF-A0A2G9ZYN5-F1
#
_entry.id   AF-A0A2G9ZYN5-F1
#
_cell.length_a   1.000
_cell.length_b   1.000
_cell.length_c   1.000
_cell.angle_alpha   90.00
_cell.angle_beta   90.00
_cell.angle_gamma   90.00
#
_symmetry.space_group_name_H-M   'P 1'
#
loop_
_entity.id
_entity.type
_entity.pdbx_description
1 polymer ?
#
loop_
_entity_poly.entity_id
_entity_poly.type
_entity_poly.pdbx_seq_one_letter_code
_entity_poly.pdbx_strand_id
1 'polypeptide(L)'
;MQTLNREFESFLFLKGLQPVTVLGHLTGINRILRKVEPKKFDEFVIEMYKSNFSYSYKSGSVKTIEYYLEFLGTPKRYNRQRKPKPLQKELLSESEINLLMLSCRNIREKAILSLLAYSGVRP
;
A
#
# COMPACT_ATOMS: atom_id res chain seq x y z
N MET A 1 -22.16 -0.51 -10.63
CA MET A 1 -20.79 -0.62 -10.06
C MET A 1 -19.69 -0.48 -11.11
N GLN A 2 -19.77 -1.14 -12.27
CA GLN A 2 -18.69 -1.06 -13.29
C GLN A 2 -18.51 0.34 -13.89
N THR A 3 -19.58 1.10 -14.10
CA THR A 3 -19.51 2.49 -14.60
C THR A 3 -18.84 3.44 -13.61
N LEU A 4 -19.28 3.42 -12.35
CA LEU A 4 -18.71 4.22 -11.26
C LEU A 4 -17.22 3.96 -11.04
N ASN A 5 -16.77 2.71 -11.22
CA ASN A 5 -15.35 2.36 -11.12
C ASN A 5 -14.52 2.98 -12.25
N ARG A 6 -15.04 3.03 -13.49
CA ARG A 6 -14.34 3.67 -14.62
C ARG A 6 -14.22 5.18 -14.46
N GLU A 7 -15.26 5.81 -13.93
CA GLU A 7 -15.26 7.24 -13.62
C GLU A 7 -14.26 7.57 -12.51
N PHE A 8 -14.26 6.78 -11.43
CA PHE A 8 -13.30 6.95 -10.35
C PHE A 8 -11.85 6.67 -10.81
N GLU A 9 -11.64 5.66 -11.64
CA GLU A 9 -10.34 5.38 -12.28
C GLU A 9 -9.85 6.58 -13.08
N SER A 10 -10.70 7.15 -13.93
CA SER A 10 -10.39 8.33 -14.74
C SER A 10 -10.07 9.53 -13.84
N PHE A 11 -10.84 9.75 -12.77
CA PHE A 11 -10.57 10.78 -11.78
C PHE A 11 -9.18 10.63 -11.13
N LEU A 12 -8.79 9.41 -10.76
CA LEU A 12 -7.49 9.13 -10.17
C LEU A 12 -6.33 9.35 -11.16
N PHE A 13 -6.52 9.02 -12.44
CA PHE A 13 -5.54 9.34 -13.48
C PHE A 13 -5.41 10.84 -13.71
N LEU A 14 -6.53 11.58 -13.72
CA LEU A 14 -6.53 13.04 -13.84
C LEU A 14 -5.88 13.75 -12.64
N LYS A 15 -5.83 13.08 -11.48
CA LYS A 15 -5.03 13.51 -10.31
C LYS A 15 -3.52 13.27 -10.48
N GLY A 16 -3.08 12.66 -11.58
CA GLY A 16 -1.67 12.39 -11.88
C GLY A 16 -1.12 11.14 -11.20
N LEU A 17 -1.96 10.18 -10.78
CA LEU A 17 -1.51 8.96 -10.14
C LEU A 17 -1.01 7.93 -11.18
N GLN A 18 0.01 7.16 -10.79
CA GLN A 18 0.56 6.08 -11.61
C GLN A 18 -0.40 4.88 -11.67
N PRO A 19 -0.40 4.09 -12.77
CA PRO A 19 -1.35 2.98 -12.95
C PRO A 19 -1.40 1.99 -11.79
N VAL A 20 -0.24 1.62 -11.23
CA VAL A 20 -0.15 0.70 -10.08
C VAL A 20 -0.84 1.29 -8.84
N THR A 21 -0.73 2.60 -8.63
CA THR A 21 -1.38 3.30 -7.52
C THR A 21 -2.89 3.40 -7.74
N VAL A 22 -3.33 3.67 -8.98
CA VAL A 22 -4.75 3.71 -9.35
C VAL A 22 -5.41 2.35 -9.10
N LEU A 23 -4.77 1.26 -9.54
CA LEU A 23 -5.23 -0.11 -9.28
C LEU A 23 -5.32 -0.40 -7.77
N GLY A 24 -4.34 0.06 -6.99
CA GLY A 24 -4.36 -0.05 -5.53
C GLY A 24 -5.57 0.64 -4.89
N HIS A 25 -5.89 1.86 -5.32
CA HIS A 25 -7.05 2.60 -4.83
C HIS A 25 -8.37 1.97 -5.27
N LEU A 26 -8.48 1.53 -6.53
CA LEU A 26 -9.66 0.85 -7.05
C LEU A 26 -9.95 -0.45 -6.29
N THR A 27 -8.94 -1.30 -6.11
CA THR A 27 -9.11 -2.56 -5.37
C THR A 27 -9.42 -2.31 -3.90
N GLY A 28 -8.77 -1.30 -3.30
CA GLY A 28 -9.03 -0.87 -1.92
C GLY A 28 -10.46 -0.39 -1.70
N ILE A 29 -10.95 0.53 -2.53
CA ILE A 29 -12.29 1.10 -2.36
C ILE A 29 -13.37 0.06 -2.64
N ASN A 30 -13.20 -0.79 -3.65
CA ASN A 30 -14.15 -1.88 -3.94
C ASN A 30 -14.27 -2.85 -2.76
N ARG A 31 -13.17 -3.11 -2.04
CA ARG A 31 -13.19 -3.94 -0.82
C ARG A 31 -13.93 -3.27 0.32
N ILE A 32 -13.77 -1.95 0.49
CA ILE A 32 -14.42 -1.17 1.54
C ILE A 32 -15.93 -1.04 1.26
N LEU A 33 -16.31 -0.71 0.03
CA LEU A 33 -17.71 -0.53 -0.38
C LEU A 33 -18.55 -1.81 -0.27
N ARG A 34 -17.93 -2.99 -0.33
CA ARG A 34 -18.62 -4.27 -0.04
C ARG A 34 -19.07 -4.40 1.41
N LYS A 35 -18.50 -3.60 2.32
CA LYS A 35 -18.74 -3.70 3.77
C LYS A 35 -19.42 -2.45 4.33
N VAL A 36 -19.11 -1.28 3.77
CA VAL A 36 -19.48 0.01 4.36
C VAL A 36 -19.94 0.95 3.26
N GLU A 37 -21.11 1.56 3.46
CA GLU A 37 -21.62 2.63 2.60
C GLU A 37 -20.86 3.94 2.83
N PRO A 38 -20.72 4.82 1.81
CA PRO A 38 -19.96 6.07 1.94
C PRO A 38 -20.36 6.96 3.11
N LYS A 39 -21.64 6.97 3.50
CA LYS A 39 -22.15 7.74 4.65
C LYS A 39 -21.56 7.29 5.99
N LYS A 40 -21.09 6.05 6.10
CA LYS A 40 -20.54 5.44 7.32
C LYS A 40 -19.01 5.33 7.31
N PHE A 41 -18.33 6.01 6.39
CA PHE A 41 -16.87 5.97 6.33
C PHE A 41 -16.20 6.53 7.58
N ASP A 42 -16.82 7.47 8.27
CA ASP A 42 -16.27 8.01 9.53
C ASP A 42 -16.16 6.94 10.62
N GLU A 43 -17.23 6.17 10.81
CA GLU A 43 -17.29 5.05 11.77
C GLU A 43 -16.24 4.00 11.40
N PHE A 44 -16.15 3.66 10.12
CA PHE A 44 -15.14 2.72 9.61
C PHE A 44 -13.70 3.19 9.82
N VAL A 45 -13.43 4.48 9.60
CA VAL A 45 -12.09 5.06 9.83
C VAL A 45 -11.75 5.02 11.32
N ILE A 46 -12.70 5.32 12.21
CA ILE A 46 -12.51 5.24 13.66
C ILE A 46 -12.20 3.80 14.10
N GLU A 47 -12.98 2.82 13.64
CA GLU A 47 -12.74 1.41 13.92
C GLU A 47 -11.37 0.94 13.38
N MET A 48 -11.05 1.35 12.16
CA MET A 48 -9.76 1.04 11.55
C MET A 48 -8.61 1.65 12.36
N TYR A 49 -8.75 2.87 12.87
CA TYR A 49 -7.74 3.49 13.72
C TYR A 49 -7.56 2.80 15.07
N LYS A 50 -8.64 2.26 15.65
CA LYS A 50 -8.61 1.45 16.90
C LYS A 50 -8.08 0.03 16.70
N SER A 51 -8.16 -0.50 15.48
CA SER A 51 -7.70 -1.86 15.17
C SER A 51 -6.17 -2.03 15.23
N ASN A 52 -5.70 -3.29 15.22
CA ASN A 52 -4.28 -3.65 15.15
C ASN A 52 -3.69 -3.68 13.73
N PHE A 53 -4.35 -3.08 12.73
CA PHE A 53 -3.77 -3.01 11.39
C PHE A 53 -2.46 -2.20 11.37
N SER A 54 -1.60 -2.51 10.39
CA SER A 54 -0.35 -1.77 10.21
C SER A 54 -0.61 -0.30 9.86
N TYR A 55 0.32 0.58 10.25
CA TYR A 55 0.22 2.00 9.92
C TYR A 55 0.08 2.25 8.41
N SER A 56 0.85 1.53 7.60
CA SER A 56 0.80 1.64 6.13
C SER A 56 -0.57 1.25 5.59
N TYR A 57 -1.19 0.20 6.14
CA TYR A 57 -2.54 -0.21 5.75
C TYR A 57 -3.57 0.86 6.12
N LYS A 58 -3.52 1.38 7.36
CA LYS A 58 -4.44 2.44 7.83
C LYS A 58 -4.31 3.70 6.97
N SER A 59 -3.09 4.19 6.79
CA SER A 59 -2.82 5.42 6.03
C SER A 59 -3.20 5.30 4.54
N GLY A 60 -2.92 4.16 3.91
CA GLY A 60 -3.32 3.89 2.52
C GLY A 60 -4.85 3.78 2.36
N SER A 61 -5.52 3.09 3.29
CA SER A 61 -6.98 2.94 3.27
C SER A 61 -7.69 4.28 3.49
N VAL A 62 -7.25 5.07 4.48
CA VAL A 62 -7.77 6.43 4.70
C VAL A 62 -7.62 7.28 3.44
N LYS A 63 -6.43 7.31 2.84
CA LYS A 63 -6.20 8.11 1.64
C LYS A 63 -7.08 7.67 0.45
N THR A 64 -7.35 6.37 0.35
CA THR A 64 -8.30 5.83 -0.64
C THR A 64 -9.71 6.35 -0.41
N ILE A 65 -10.16 6.37 0.85
CA ILE A 65 -11.46 6.92 1.23
C ILE A 65 -11.53 8.42 0.93
N GLU A 66 -10.49 9.19 1.27
CA GLU A 66 -10.41 10.63 0.99
C GLU A 66 -10.56 10.91 -0.52
N TYR A 67 -9.84 10.18 -1.37
CA TYR A 67 -9.97 10.34 -2.83
C TYR A 67 -11.36 9.98 -3.33
N TYR A 68 -11.98 8.94 -2.76
CA TYR A 68 -13.31 8.55 -3.18
C TYR A 68 -14.39 9.53 -2.74
N LEU A 69 -14.29 10.09 -1.53
CA LEU A 69 -15.16 11.15 -1.05
C LEU A 69 -15.00 12.44 -1.86
N GLU A 70 -13.76 12.78 -2.25
CA GLU A 70 -13.48 13.88 -3.17
C GLU A 70 -14.13 13.63 -4.54
N PHE A 71 -14.03 12.42 -5.08
CA PHE A 71 -14.70 12.03 -6.33
C PHE A 71 -16.23 12.14 -6.23
N LEU A 72 -16.82 11.79 -5.09
CA LEU A 72 -18.26 11.97 -4.83
C LEU A 72 -18.67 13.42 -4.56
N GLY A 73 -17.74 14.39 -4.60
CA GLY A 73 -18.01 15.80 -4.37
C GLY A 73 -18.15 16.19 -2.90
N THR A 74 -17.81 15.31 -1.95
CA THR A 74 -17.83 15.57 -0.51
C THR A 74 -16.43 15.46 0.10
N PRO A 75 -15.46 16.30 -0.33
CA PRO A 75 -14.07 16.17 0.07
C PRO A 75 -13.93 16.27 1.59
N LYS A 76 -13.35 15.23 2.18
CA LYS A 76 -13.06 15.17 3.61
C LYS A 76 -11.62 14.71 3.81
N ARG A 77 -10.94 15.32 4.77
CA ARG A 77 -9.60 14.91 5.20
C ARG A 77 -9.66 14.35 6.61
N TYR A 78 -9.04 13.20 6.79
CA TYR A 78 -8.86 12.58 8.09
C TYR A 78 -7.44 12.84 8.56
N ASN A 79 -7.29 13.35 9.78
CA ASN A 79 -5.97 13.47 10.38
C ASN A 79 -5.37 12.08 10.56
N ARG A 80 -4.09 11.94 10.18
CA ARG A 80 -3.37 10.67 10.27
C ARG A 80 -2.85 10.49 11.68
N GLN A 81 -2.92 9.25 12.19
CA GLN A 81 -2.21 8.88 13.40
C GLN A 81 -0.70 9.12 13.22
N ARG A 82 0.02 9.39 14.32
CA ARG A 82 1.47 9.57 14.28
C ARG A 82 2.12 8.28 13.76
N LYS A 83 2.99 8.39 12.75
CA LYS A 83 3.73 7.24 12.23
C LYS A 83 4.58 6.63 13.35
N PRO A 84 4.48 5.32 13.62
CA PRO A 84 5.35 4.66 14.58
C PRO A 84 6.80 4.79 14.12
N LYS A 85 7.74 4.92 15.06
CA LYS A 85 9.16 4.91 14.74
C LYS A 85 9.48 3.56 14.05
N PRO A 86 10.20 3.57 12.92
CA PRO A 86 10.58 2.32 12.28
C PRO A 86 11.41 1.51 13.28
N LEU A 87 11.04 0.24 13.46
CA LEU A 87 11.96 -0.71 14.05
C LEU A 87 13.19 -0.77 13.13
N GLN A 88 14.39 -0.64 13.69
CA GLN A 88 15.61 -0.91 12.94
C GLN A 88 15.50 -2.35 12.46
N LYS A 89 15.36 -2.54 11.14
CA LYS A 89 15.45 -3.87 10.56
C LYS A 89 16.88 -4.33 10.73
N GLU A 90 17.06 -5.50 11.33
CA GLU A 90 18.37 -6.12 11.42
C GLU A 90 18.91 -6.32 10.00
N LEU A 91 20.16 -5.89 9.79
CA LEU A 91 20.87 -6.08 8.54
C LEU A 91 21.49 -7.47 8.54
N LEU A 92 21.48 -8.14 7.39
CA LEU A 92 22.18 -9.41 7.25
C LEU A 92 23.70 -9.18 7.35
N SER A 93 24.36 -10.00 8.15
CA SER A 93 25.82 -10.10 8.21
C SER A 93 26.38 -10.79 6.95
N GLU A 94 27.66 -10.60 6.71
CA GLU A 94 28.35 -11.26 5.59
C GLU A 94 28.26 -12.79 5.66
N SER A 95 28.27 -13.35 6.88
CA SER A 95 28.10 -14.78 7.10
C SER A 95 26.70 -15.26 6.67
N GLU A 96 25.65 -14.51 6.99
CA GLU A 96 24.28 -14.84 6.58
C GLU A 96 24.08 -14.69 5.07
N ILE A 97 24.68 -13.67 4.45
CA ILE A 97 24.69 -13.50 2.99
C ILE A 97 25.38 -14.70 2.34
N ASN A 98 26.53 -15.13 2.85
CA ASN A 98 27.24 -16.31 2.34
C ASN A 98 26.42 -17.60 2.47
N LEU A 99 25.69 -17.79 3.58
CA LEU A 99 24.78 -18.92 3.75
C LEU A 99 23.65 -18.91 2.70
N LEU A 100 23.10 -17.74 2.36
CA LEU A 100 22.11 -17.60 1.28
C LEU A 100 22.72 -17.97 -0.08
N MET A 101 23.96 -17.55 -0.36
CA MET A 101 24.65 -17.88 -1.60
C MET A 101 24.93 -19.38 -1.76
N LEU A 102 25.28 -20.05 -0.66
CA LEU A 102 25.52 -21.51 -0.63
C LEU A 102 24.22 -22.31 -0.78
N SER A 103 23.08 -21.72 -0.42
CA SER A 103 21.76 -22.36 -0.54
C SER A 103 21.15 -22.28 -1.95
N CYS A 104 21.80 -21.59 -2.88
CA CYS A 104 21.35 -21.46 -4.28
C CYS A 104 21.47 -22.78 -5.04
N ARG A 105 20.46 -23.10 -5.85
CA ARG A 105 20.42 -24.35 -6.63
C ARG A 105 21.26 -24.28 -7.91
N ASN A 106 21.50 -23.08 -8.42
CA ASN A 106 22.19 -22.86 -9.68
C ASN A 106 22.88 -21.49 -9.73
N ILE A 107 23.74 -21.31 -10.74
CA ILE A 107 24.51 -20.08 -10.92
C ILE A 107 23.63 -18.85 -11.18
N ARG A 108 22.43 -19.02 -11.74
CA ARG A 108 21.50 -17.92 -12.03
C ARG A 108 20.95 -17.33 -10.74
N GLU A 109 20.45 -18.17 -9.84
CA GLU A 109 19.99 -17.75 -8.50
C GLU A 109 21.12 -17.05 -7.73
N LYS A 110 22.32 -17.63 -7.75
CA LYS A 110 23.49 -17.06 -7.10
C LYS A 110 23.88 -15.68 -7.67
N ALA A 111 23.82 -15.51 -9.00
CA ALA A 111 24.09 -14.23 -9.64
C ALA A 111 23.04 -13.16 -9.29
N ILE A 112 21.76 -13.52 -9.27
CA ILE A 112 20.66 -12.61 -8.88
C ILE A 112 20.85 -12.16 -7.42
N LEU A 113 21.07 -13.11 -6.50
CA LEU A 113 21.28 -12.77 -5.09
C LEU A 113 22.54 -11.92 -4.90
N SER A 114 23.63 -12.24 -5.60
CA SER A 114 24.88 -11.45 -5.52
C SER A 114 24.66 -10.02 -6.00
N LEU A 115 23.93 -9.85 -7.11
CA LEU A 115 23.58 -8.52 -7.60
C LEU A 115 22.76 -7.76 -6.56
N LEU A 116 21.70 -8.37 -5.99
CA LEU A 116 20.84 -7.72 -5.00
C LEU A 116 21.60 -7.36 -3.71
N ALA A 117 22.47 -8.24 -3.23
CA ALA A 117 23.22 -8.04 -1.98
C ALA A 117 24.25 -6.90 -2.10
N TYR A 118 24.99 -6.83 -3.20
CA TYR A 118 26.16 -5.94 -3.31
C TYR A 118 25.94 -4.68 -4.14
N SER A 119 24.92 -4.62 -5.01
CA SER A 119 24.67 -3.44 -5.86
C SER A 119 23.61 -2.47 -5.31
N GLY A 120 22.77 -2.92 -4.36
CA GLY A 120 21.66 -2.11 -3.83
C GLY A 120 20.55 -1.83 -4.86
N VAL A 121 20.52 -2.55 -5.97
CA VAL A 121 19.44 -2.47 -6.96
C VAL A 121 18.12 -2.91 -6.33
N ARG A 122 17.04 -2.18 -6.63
CA ARG A 122 15.69 -2.54 -6.20
C ARG A 122 15.14 -3.65 -7.11
N PRO A 123 14.63 -4.76 -6.56
CA PRO A 123 13.96 -5.80 -7.34
C PRO A 123 12.60 -5.32 -7.89
#